data_AF-A0A2M7V240-F1
#
_entry.id   AF-A0A2M7V240-F1
#
_cell.length_a   1.000
_cell.length_b   1.000
_cell.length_c   1.000
_cell.angle_alpha   90.00
_cell.angle_beta   90.00
_cell.angle_gamma   90.00
#
_symmetry.space_group_name_H-M   'P 1'
#
loop_
_entity.id
_entity.type
_entity.pdbx_description
1 polymer ?
#
loop_
_entity_poly.entity_id
_entity_poly.type
_entity_poly.pdbx_seq_one_letter_code
_entity_poly.pdbx_strand_id
1 'polypeptide(L)'
;MTQTITRAQHEIDATGRAPGRVATQIAMILRGKNKPTFEPHIDAGDFVTVVNASKVLFTGDKLVQKDYYHHTMHPGGLRTKAMKYVFDENPGEVIRKAVYGMLPKNKQRDEMMKRLTIKN
;
A
#
# COMPACT_ATOMS: atom_id res chain seq x y z
N MET A 1 8.74 -5.38 -30.75
CA MET A 1 7.36 -5.89 -30.54
C MET A 1 6.93 -5.49 -29.14
N THR A 2 5.94 -4.62 -29.00
CA THR A 2 5.36 -4.26 -27.70
C THR A 2 4.44 -5.40 -27.25
N GLN A 3 4.77 -6.08 -26.15
CA GLN A 3 3.86 -7.06 -25.57
C GLN A 3 2.63 -6.35 -25.00
N THR A 4 1.44 -6.82 -25.37
CA THR A 4 0.18 -6.37 -24.77
C THR A 4 0.01 -7.03 -23.41
N ILE A 5 0.12 -6.25 -22.34
CA ILE A 5 0.01 -6.74 -20.96
C ILE A 5 -1.46 -6.76 -20.54
N THR A 6 -2.02 -7.95 -20.33
CA THR A 6 -3.34 -8.12 -19.72
C THR A 6 -3.24 -8.07 -18.20
N ARG A 7 -4.05 -7.20 -17.59
CA ARG A 7 -4.10 -7.01 -16.13
C ARG A 7 -5.45 -7.48 -15.60
N ALA A 8 -5.42 -8.34 -14.58
CA ALA A 8 -6.60 -8.75 -13.85
C ALA A 8 -6.97 -7.70 -12.78
N GLN A 9 -8.20 -7.76 -12.29
CA GLN A 9 -8.65 -7.01 -11.12
C GLN A 9 -8.76 -7.98 -9.94
N HIS A 10 -8.17 -7.59 -8.81
CA HIS A 10 -8.27 -8.33 -7.56
C HIS A 10 -8.99 -7.49 -6.52
N GLU A 11 -9.88 -8.11 -5.75
CA GLU A 11 -10.51 -7.49 -4.59
C GLU A 11 -10.02 -8.17 -3.30
N ILE A 12 -9.65 -7.37 -2.30
CA ILE A 12 -9.11 -7.86 -1.04
C ILE A 12 -9.88 -7.21 0.11
N ASP A 13 -10.52 -8.05 0.93
CA ASP A 13 -11.14 -7.62 2.18
C ASP A 13 -10.09 -7.49 3.29
N ALA A 14 -10.07 -6.32 3.92
CA ALA A 14 -9.16 -5.97 5.01
C ALA A 14 -9.74 -6.22 6.42
N THR A 15 -11.03 -6.60 6.52
CA THR A 15 -11.74 -6.81 7.78
C THR A 15 -11.04 -7.82 8.68
N GLY A 16 -10.72 -7.42 9.92
CA GLY A 16 -10.11 -8.32 10.92
C GLY A 16 -8.66 -8.73 10.61
N ARG A 17 -8.05 -8.20 9.56
CA ARG A 17 -6.69 -8.54 9.14
C ARG A 17 -5.68 -7.48 9.57
N ALA A 18 -4.47 -7.92 9.89
CA ALA A 18 -3.38 -7.00 10.21
C ALA A 18 -2.92 -6.23 8.95
N PRO A 19 -2.80 -4.89 9.00
CA PRO A 19 -2.56 -4.06 7.81
C PRO A 19 -1.24 -4.41 7.10
N GLY A 20 -0.21 -4.81 7.85
CA GLY A 20 1.07 -5.24 7.25
C GLY A 20 0.95 -6.53 6.45
N ARG A 21 0.14 -7.50 6.90
CA ARG A 21 -0.06 -8.77 6.19
C ARG A 21 -0.85 -8.55 4.90
N VAL A 22 -1.88 -7.72 4.95
CA VAL A 22 -2.66 -7.32 3.77
C VAL A 22 -1.74 -6.57 2.78
N ALA A 23 -0.94 -5.62 3.26
CA ALA A 23 -0.01 -4.86 2.42
C ALA A 23 1.02 -5.75 1.70
N THR A 24 1.52 -6.80 2.34
CA THR A 24 2.46 -7.74 1.70
C THR A 24 1.80 -8.48 0.54
N GLN A 25 0.56 -8.94 0.71
CA GLN A 25 -0.20 -9.60 -0.35
C GLN A 25 -0.47 -8.65 -1.52
N ILE A 26 -0.91 -7.42 -1.22
CA ILE A 26 -1.12 -6.37 -2.23
C ILE A 26 0.17 -6.09 -3.00
N ALA A 27 1.30 -5.91 -2.31
CA ALA A 27 2.57 -5.59 -2.97
C ALA A 27 3.06 -6.71 -3.91
N MET A 28 2.79 -7.98 -3.59
CA MET A 28 3.10 -9.10 -4.49
C MET A 28 2.27 -9.05 -5.78
N ILE A 29 0.97 -8.75 -5.67
CA ILE A 29 0.04 -8.66 -6.80
C ILE A 29 0.35 -7.43 -7.66
N LEU A 30 0.58 -6.27 -7.03
CA LEU A 30 0.94 -5.03 -7.73
C LEU A 30 2.27 -5.17 -8.48
N ARG A 31 3.20 -6.01 -8.02
CA ARG A 31 4.44 -6.30 -8.74
C ARG A 31 4.25 -7.36 -9.83
N GLY A 32 3.17 -8.13 -9.80
CA GLY A 32 2.96 -9.27 -10.69
C GLY A 32 3.72 -10.53 -10.29
N LYS A 33 4.27 -10.61 -9.07
CA LYS A 33 5.01 -11.79 -8.57
C LYS A 33 4.15 -13.03 -8.38
N ASN A 34 2.84 -12.87 -8.42
CA ASN A 34 1.86 -13.95 -8.44
C ASN A 34 1.77 -14.65 -9.81
N LYS A 35 2.30 -14.04 -10.88
CA LYS A 35 2.27 -14.61 -12.23
C LYS A 35 3.61 -15.27 -12.56
N PRO A 36 3.62 -16.40 -13.29
CA PRO A 36 4.85 -17.04 -13.75
C PRO A 36 5.59 -16.20 -14.81
N THR A 37 4.89 -15.27 -15.47
CA THR A 37 5.44 -14.34 -16.45
C THR A 37 6.08 -13.10 -15.81
N PHE A 38 6.47 -13.17 -14.54
CA PHE A 38 7.03 -12.02 -13.83
C PHE A 38 8.43 -11.68 -14.34
N GLU A 39 8.57 -10.47 -14.87
CA GLU A 39 9.85 -9.91 -15.28
C GLU A 39 10.15 -8.65 -14.46
N PRO A 40 11.29 -8.56 -13.74
CA PRO A 40 11.55 -7.44 -12.83
C PRO A 40 11.58 -6.05 -13.48
N HIS A 41 11.84 -5.98 -14.79
CA HIS A 41 11.96 -4.73 -15.54
C HIS A 41 10.67 -4.33 -16.26
N ILE A 42 9.69 -5.25 -16.37
CA ILE A 42 8.40 -5.01 -17.02
C ILE A 42 7.32 -4.88 -15.96
N ASP A 43 6.53 -3.82 -16.05
CA ASP A 43 5.40 -3.64 -15.14
C ASP A 43 4.15 -4.44 -15.59
N ALA A 44 4.15 -5.74 -15.31
CA ALA A 44 3.07 -6.68 -15.64
C ALA A 44 2.10 -6.99 -14.48
N GLY A 45 2.14 -6.21 -13.40
CA GLY A 45 1.28 -6.38 -12.23
C GLY A 45 -0.20 -6.07 -12.47
N ASP A 46 -1.04 -6.52 -11.55
CA ASP A 46 -2.50 -6.41 -11.63
C ASP A 46 -3.06 -5.21 -10.86
N PHE A 47 -4.34 -4.91 -11.08
CA PHE A 47 -5.09 -3.93 -10.29
C PHE A 47 -5.57 -4.55 -8.99
N VAL A 48 -5.50 -3.78 -7.91
CA VAL A 48 -5.94 -4.24 -6.59
C VAL A 48 -6.88 -3.22 -5.98
N THR A 49 -8.08 -3.68 -5.62
CA THR A 49 -9.06 -2.92 -4.84
C THR A 49 -9.10 -3.49 -3.43
N VAL A 50 -8.86 -2.64 -2.44
CA VAL A 50 -8.99 -3.00 -1.02
C VAL A 50 -10.34 -2.50 -0.53
N VAL A 51 -11.11 -3.36 0.12
CA VAL A 51 -12.40 -3.02 0.74
C VAL A 51 -12.33 -3.14 2.25
N ASN A 52 -13.21 -2.42 2.95
CA ASN A 52 -13.28 -2.35 4.42
C ASN A 52 -11.96 -1.94 5.08
N ALA A 53 -11.22 -1.00 4.49
CA ALA A 53 -9.96 -0.52 5.06
C ALA A 53 -10.12 0.07 6.48
N SER A 54 -11.32 0.53 6.82
CA SER A 54 -11.73 1.00 8.15
C SER A 54 -11.82 -0.09 9.23
N LYS A 55 -11.91 -1.37 8.85
CA LYS A 55 -12.12 -2.51 9.77
C LYS A 55 -10.86 -3.36 9.98
N VAL A 56 -9.68 -2.81 9.69
CA VAL A 56 -8.42 -3.51 9.92
C VAL A 56 -8.16 -3.70 11.42
N LEU A 57 -7.52 -4.82 11.76
CA LEU A 57 -7.17 -5.14 13.14
C LEU A 57 -5.74 -4.70 13.43
N PHE A 58 -5.58 -3.82 14.42
CA PHE A 58 -4.28 -3.48 14.98
C PHE A 58 -4.01 -4.36 16.20
N THR A 59 -2.84 -4.98 16.23
CA THR A 59 -2.39 -5.78 17.38
C THR A 59 -1.74 -4.88 18.43
N GLY A 60 -2.19 -4.94 19.69
CA GLY A 60 -1.64 -4.15 20.80
C GLY A 60 -1.83 -2.64 20.62
N ASP A 61 -0.96 -1.84 21.25
CA ASP A 61 -1.11 -0.37 21.33
C ASP A 61 -0.52 0.39 20.12
N LYS A 62 -0.35 -0.30 18.98
CA LYS A 62 0.31 0.24 17.79
C LYS A 62 -0.36 1.48 17.23
N LEU A 63 -1.68 1.63 17.40
CA LEU A 63 -2.41 2.83 16.97
C LEU A 63 -1.90 4.09 17.66
N VAL A 64 -1.50 3.98 18.94
CA VAL A 64 -1.06 5.11 19.76
C VAL A 64 0.45 5.27 19.70
N GLN A 65 1.20 4.16 19.74
CA GLN A 65 2.66 4.19 19.81
C GLN A 65 3.35 4.49 18.47
N LYS A 66 2.68 4.24 17.34
CA LYS A 66 3.29 4.41 16.03
C LYS A 66 3.04 5.80 15.48
N ASP A 67 4.13 6.49 15.21
CA ASP A 67 4.12 7.80 14.56
C ASP A 67 4.52 7.72 13.08
N TYR A 68 3.91 8.59 12.28
CA TYR A 68 4.34 8.89 10.92
C TYR A 68 5.12 10.20 10.92
N TYR A 69 6.33 10.14 10.38
CA TYR A 69 7.22 11.28 10.23
C TYR A 69 7.25 11.74 8.77
N HIS A 70 7.24 13.05 8.56
CA HIS A 70 7.60 13.67 7.29
C HIS A 70 8.43 14.92 7.55
N HIS A 71 9.34 15.24 6.63
CA HIS A 71 10.22 16.40 6.76
C HIS A 71 10.04 17.31 5.55
N THR A 72 9.88 18.61 5.79
CA THR A 72 9.69 19.62 4.72
C THR A 72 10.99 20.14 4.11
N MET A 73 12.15 19.60 4.53
CA MET A 73 13.51 20.00 4.10
C MET A 73 13.95 21.40 4.53
N HIS A 74 13.24 22.02 5.46
CA HIS A 74 13.64 23.28 6.11
C HIS A 74 14.08 23.02 7.55
N PRO A 75 14.94 23.86 8.17
CA PRO A 75 15.27 23.75 9.59
C PRO A 75 13.99 23.73 10.46
N GLY A 76 13.88 22.77 11.36
CA GLY A 76 12.67 22.56 12.18
C GLY A 76 11.46 21.98 11.42
N GLY A 77 11.65 21.53 10.18
CA GLY A 77 10.60 21.03 9.30
C GLY A 77 10.09 19.61 9.58
N LEU A 78 10.46 19.01 10.73
CA LEU A 78 9.97 17.69 11.11
C LEU A 78 8.52 17.78 11.57
N ARG A 79 7.67 16.98 10.95
CA ARG A 79 6.26 16.89 11.26
C ARG A 79 5.93 15.45 11.61
N THR A 80 5.38 15.27 12.80
CA THR A 80 5.01 13.97 13.36
C THR A 80 3.50 13.89 13.47
N LYS A 81 2.92 12.76 13.09
CA LYS A 81 1.49 12.50 13.24
C LYS A 81 1.28 11.07 13.73
N ALA A 82 0.61 10.91 14.87
CA ALA A 82 0.29 9.59 15.38
C ALA A 82 -0.61 8.82 14.41
N MET A 83 -0.39 7.50 14.32
CA MET A 83 -1.12 6.60 13.44
C MET A 83 -2.62 6.67 13.70
N LYS A 84 -3.03 6.81 14.97
CA LYS A 84 -4.44 7.02 15.35
C LYS A 84 -5.09 8.13 14.55
N TYR A 85 -4.50 9.33 14.53
CA TYR A 85 -5.07 10.46 13.78
C TYR A 85 -5.07 10.24 12.27
N VAL A 86 -4.06 9.56 11.72
CA VAL A 86 -4.05 9.22 10.28
C VAL A 86 -5.18 8.25 9.96
N PHE A 87 -5.39 7.26 10.83
CA PHE A 87 -6.43 6.26 10.66
C PHE A 87 -7.84 6.85 10.79
N ASP A 88 -8.04 7.75 11.75
CA ASP A 88 -9.33 8.42 11.98
C ASP A 88 -9.70 9.34 10.81
N GLU A 89 -8.75 10.07 10.22
CA GLU A 89 -9.00 10.94 9.06
C GLU A 89 -9.16 10.16 7.76
N ASN A 90 -8.28 9.19 7.51
CA ASN A 90 -8.33 8.38 6.30
C ASN A 90 -7.73 6.98 6.58
N PRO A 91 -8.57 5.99 6.89
CA PRO A 91 -8.09 4.66 7.27
C PRO A 91 -7.31 3.98 6.13
N GLY A 92 -7.66 4.29 4.88
CA GLY A 92 -6.94 3.81 3.71
C GLY A 92 -5.48 4.27 3.61
N GLU A 93 -5.13 5.43 4.18
CA GLU A 93 -3.74 5.93 4.13
C GLU A 93 -2.76 5.04 4.89
N VAL A 94 -3.20 4.39 5.95
CA VAL A 94 -2.35 3.45 6.71
C VAL A 94 -1.92 2.29 5.82
N ILE A 95 -2.86 1.72 5.04
CA ILE A 95 -2.59 0.64 4.09
C ILE A 95 -1.76 1.17 2.92
N ARG A 96 -2.12 2.34 2.36
CA ARG A 96 -1.38 2.95 1.25
C ARG A 96 0.09 3.14 1.59
N LYS A 97 0.40 3.72 2.75
CA LYS A 97 1.79 3.93 3.22
C LYS A 97 2.51 2.61 3.47
N ALA A 98 1.82 1.61 4.02
CA ALA A 98 2.41 0.29 4.22
C ALA A 98 2.78 -0.38 2.88
N VAL A 99 1.89 -0.34 1.88
CA VAL A 99 2.14 -0.89 0.54
C VAL A 99 3.27 -0.13 -0.15
N TYR A 100 3.25 1.21 -0.09
CA TYR A 100 4.29 2.05 -0.70
C TYR A 100 5.70 1.71 -0.18
N GLY A 101 5.83 1.42 1.11
CA GLY A 101 7.08 0.99 1.72
C GLY A 101 7.55 -0.41 1.28
N MET A 102 6.65 -1.26 0.81
CA MET A 102 6.94 -2.63 0.35
C MET A 102 7.28 -2.73 -1.15
N LEU A 103 7.07 -1.65 -1.91
CA LEU A 103 7.41 -1.59 -3.34
C LEU A 103 8.88 -1.18 -3.57
N PRO A 104 9.51 -1.66 -4.66
CA PRO A 104 10.88 -1.27 -5.00
C PRO A 104 10.96 0.25 -5.25
N LYS A 105 12.04 0.88 -4.77
CA LYS A 105 12.25 2.33 -4.92
C LYS A 105 12.78 2.66 -6.33
N ASN A 106 11.92 2.55 -7.34
CA ASN A 106 12.25 2.85 -8.74
C ASN A 106 11.14 3.71 -9.39
N LYS A 107 11.35 4.12 -10.65
CA LYS A 107 10.39 4.93 -11.42
C LYS A 107 9.03 4.25 -11.62
N GLN A 108 8.99 2.91 -11.62
CA GLN A 108 7.76 2.14 -11.80
C GLN A 108 6.89 2.12 -10.54
N ARG A 109 7.45 2.43 -9.36
CA ARG A 109 6.71 2.41 -8.09
C ARG A 109 5.46 3.27 -8.14
N ASP A 110 5.55 4.46 -8.72
CA ASP A 110 4.43 5.41 -8.74
C ASP A 110 3.33 4.90 -9.68
N GLU A 111 3.69 4.28 -10.80
CA GLU A 111 2.75 3.59 -11.70
C GLU A 111 2.10 2.37 -11.01
N MET A 112 2.87 1.58 -10.27
CA MET A 112 2.34 0.47 -9.47
C MET A 112 1.31 0.95 -8.44
N MET A 113 1.57 2.09 -7.79
CA MET A 113 0.68 2.67 -6.80
C MET A 113 -0.61 3.23 -7.40
N LYS A 114 -0.59 3.73 -8.64
CA LYS A 114 -1.82 4.18 -9.33
C LYS A 114 -2.82 3.04 -9.55
N ARG A 115 -2.37 1.79 -9.56
CA ARG A 115 -3.24 0.60 -9.69
C ARG A 115 -3.85 0.13 -8.37
N LEU A 116 -3.46 0.73 -7.25
CA LEU A 116 -4.04 0.45 -5.94
C LEU A 116 -5.21 1.39 -5.68
N THR A 117 -6.40 0.82 -5.60
CA THR A 117 -7.61 1.51 -5.18
C THR A 117 -7.99 1.07 -3.78
N ILE A 118 -8.31 2.01 -2.89
CA ILE A 118 -8.69 1.71 -1.51
C ILE A 118 -10.09 2.30 -1.28
N LYS A 119 -11.01 1.45 -0.83
CA LYS A 119 -12.38 1.79 -0.45
C LYS A 119 -12.52 1.63 1.07
N ASN A 120 -13.18 2.61 1.68
CA ASN A 120 -13.40 2.67 3.13
C ASN A 120 -14.74 2.06 3.53
#